data_AF-A0A1E7YQD0-F1
#
_entry.id   AF-A0A1E7YQD0-F1
#
_cell.length_a   1.000
_cell.length_b   1.000
_cell.length_c   1.000
_cell.angle_alpha   90.00
_cell.angle_beta   90.00
_cell.angle_gamma   90.00
#
_symmetry.space_group_name_H-M   'P 1'
#
loop_
_entity.id
_entity.type
_entity.pdbx_description
1 polymer ?
#
loop_
_entity_poly.entity_id
_entity_poly.type
_entity_poly.pdbx_seq_one_letter_code
_entity_poly.pdbx_strand_id
1 'polypeptide(L)'
;MELDPKAREVIEDILNRRQGIQSLQAQLKEDLKALADYLAIKPAQVSRIISLVERERAKGDVLAAERDLLDAAESLLPPSTGQEA
;
A
#
# COMPACT_ATOMS: atom_id res chain seq x y z
N MET A 1 -34.42 -19.11 16.35
CA MET A 1 -34.36 -17.72 16.83
C MET A 1 -34.44 -16.83 15.61
N GLU A 2 -35.52 -16.07 15.46
CA GLU A 2 -35.61 -15.05 14.42
C GLU A 2 -34.75 -13.87 14.86
N LEU A 3 -33.74 -13.53 14.05
CA LEU A 3 -32.94 -12.32 14.24
C LEU A 3 -33.84 -11.12 13.96
N ASP A 4 -33.78 -10.13 14.85
CA ASP A 4 -34.43 -8.84 14.65
C ASP A 4 -34.07 -8.28 13.25
N PRO A 5 -35.04 -7.82 12.44
CA PRO A 5 -34.79 -7.42 11.06
C PRO A 5 -33.70 -6.34 10.92
N LYS A 6 -33.61 -5.41 11.86
CA LYS A 6 -32.58 -4.36 11.88
C LYS A 6 -31.21 -4.94 12.21
N ALA A 7 -31.15 -5.90 13.14
CA ALA A 7 -29.90 -6.63 13.42
C ALA A 7 -29.42 -7.42 12.20
N ARG A 8 -30.33 -8.04 11.43
CA ARG A 8 -30.00 -8.74 10.17
C ARG A 8 -29.41 -7.77 9.14
N GLU A 9 -30.06 -6.64 8.90
CA GLU A 9 -29.59 -5.62 7.95
C GLU A 9 -28.18 -5.12 8.28
N VAL A 10 -27.92 -4.80 9.55
CA VAL A 10 -26.59 -4.37 10.01
C VAL A 10 -25.53 -5.47 9.80
N ILE A 11 -25.88 -6.74 10.03
CA ILE A 11 -24.96 -7.86 9.80
C ILE A 11 -24.64 -7.99 8.31
N GLU A 12 -25.64 -7.92 7.44
CA GLU A 12 -25.46 -7.98 5.98
C GLU A 12 -24.56 -6.83 5.48
N ASP A 13 -24.77 -5.61 5.99
CA ASP A 13 -23.93 -4.45 5.70
C ASP A 13 -22.46 -4.67 6.11
N ILE A 14 -22.23 -5.21 7.31
CA ILE A 14 -20.88 -5.51 7.79
C ILE A 14 -20.22 -6.57 6.90
N LEU A 15 -20.95 -7.61 6.51
CA LEU A 15 -20.43 -8.65 5.62
C LEU A 15 -20.03 -8.08 4.25
N ASN A 16 -20.90 -7.26 3.66
CA ASN A 16 -20.63 -6.61 2.37
C ASN A 16 -19.38 -5.70 2.44
N ARG A 17 -19.27 -4.89 3.50
CA ARG A 17 -18.09 -4.04 3.72
C ARG A 17 -16.82 -4.86 3.90
N ARG A 18 -16.88 -5.97 4.66
CA ARG A 18 -15.74 -6.86 4.85
C ARG A 18 -15.29 -7.50 3.54
N GLN A 19 -16.23 -7.91 2.69
CA GLN A 19 -15.92 -8.46 1.38
C GLN A 19 -15.27 -7.40 0.47
N GLY A 20 -15.77 -6.16 0.50
CA GLY A 20 -15.14 -5.04 -0.21
C GLY A 20 -13.70 -4.78 0.25
N ILE A 21 -13.46 -4.76 1.56
CA ILE A 21 -12.11 -4.60 2.13
C ILE A 21 -11.19 -5.73 1.68
N GLN A 22 -11.65 -6.98 1.70
CA GLN A 22 -10.84 -8.12 1.26
C GLN A 22 -10.47 -8.03 -0.22
N SER A 23 -11.40 -7.60 -1.07
CA SER A 23 -11.12 -7.37 -2.50
C SER A 23 -10.07 -6.27 -2.71
N LEU A 24 -10.19 -5.14 -2.00
CA LEU A 24 -9.19 -4.08 -2.06
C LEU A 24 -7.83 -4.52 -1.54
N GLN A 25 -7.78 -5.29 -0.45
CA GLN A 25 -6.53 -5.85 0.07
C GLN A 25 -5.86 -6.82 -0.92
N ALA A 26 -6.65 -7.58 -1.69
CA ALA A 26 -6.12 -8.44 -2.74
C ALA A 26 -5.52 -7.60 -3.88
N GLN A 27 -6.23 -6.57 -4.33
CA GLN A 27 -5.73 -5.67 -5.37
C GLN A 27 -4.43 -4.98 -4.96
N LEU A 28 -4.38 -4.41 -3.74
CA LEU A 28 -3.18 -3.77 -3.21
C LEU A 28 -1.97 -4.70 -3.18
N LYS A 29 -2.16 -6.00 -2.91
CA LYS A 29 -1.07 -6.98 -2.95
C LYS A 29 -0.53 -7.18 -4.37
N GLU A 30 -1.40 -7.21 -5.37
CA GLU A 30 -0.97 -7.31 -6.77
C GLU A 30 -0.29 -6.02 -7.23
N ASP A 31 -0.81 -4.85 -6.86
CA ASP A 31 -0.18 -3.57 -7.17
C ASP A 31 1.23 -3.45 -6.55
N LEU A 32 1.40 -3.92 -5.31
CA LEU A 32 2.72 -3.99 -4.65
C LEU A 32 3.70 -4.89 -5.39
N LYS A 33 3.24 -6.04 -5.89
CA LYS A 33 4.08 -6.94 -6.69
C LYS A 33 4.45 -6.30 -8.01
N ALA A 34 3.48 -5.74 -8.73
CA ALA A 34 3.70 -5.08 -10.00
C ALA A 34 4.72 -3.94 -9.88
N LEU A 35 4.63 -3.14 -8.81
CA LEU A 35 5.59 -2.09 -8.51
C LEU A 35 6.98 -2.66 -8.16
N ALA A 36 7.03 -3.73 -7.38
CA ALA A 36 8.28 -4.39 -7.02
C ALA A 36 9.00 -4.96 -8.26
N ASP A 37 8.24 -5.59 -9.17
CA ASP A 37 8.74 -6.12 -10.43
C ASP A 37 9.25 -5.00 -11.35
N TYR A 38 8.48 -3.92 -11.47
CA TYR A 38 8.87 -2.73 -12.24
C TYR A 38 10.19 -2.11 -11.75
N LEU A 39 10.36 -2.02 -10.42
CA LEU A 39 11.56 -1.48 -9.79
C LEU A 39 12.69 -2.51 -9.63
N ALA A 40 12.49 -3.76 -10.07
CA ALA A 40 13.41 -4.88 -9.90
C ALA A 40 13.87 -5.09 -8.43
N ILE A 41 12.97 -4.91 -7.47
CA ILE A 41 13.21 -5.10 -6.04
C ILE A 41 12.24 -6.11 -5.42
N LYS A 42 12.48 -6.50 -4.18
CA LYS A 42 11.56 -7.39 -3.45
C LYS A 42 10.33 -6.61 -2.99
N PRO A 43 9.11 -7.21 -3.00
CA PRO A 43 7.90 -6.57 -2.47
C PRO A 43 8.05 -6.06 -1.02
N ALA A 44 8.85 -6.74 -0.19
CA ALA A 44 9.15 -6.30 1.16
C ALA A 44 9.89 -4.94 1.23
N GLN A 45 10.71 -4.61 0.22
CA GLN A 45 11.37 -3.32 0.13
C GLN A 45 10.36 -2.22 -0.22
N VAL A 46 9.42 -2.50 -1.14
CA VAL A 46 8.30 -1.59 -1.45
C VAL A 46 7.44 -1.32 -0.21
N SER A 47 7.04 -2.38 0.52
CA SER A 47 6.29 -2.22 1.78
C SER A 47 7.05 -1.35 2.79
N ARG A 48 8.37 -1.51 2.90
CA ARG A 48 9.20 -0.70 3.81
C ARG A 48 9.21 0.77 3.40
N ILE A 49 9.31 1.08 2.10
CA ILE A 49 9.26 2.44 1.58
C ILE A 49 7.91 3.09 1.93
N ILE A 50 6.81 2.40 1.64
CA ILE A 50 5.45 2.87 1.97
C ILE A 50 5.31 3.15 3.47
N SER A 51 5.75 2.24 4.34
CA SER A 51 5.69 2.46 5.79
C SER A 51 6.59 3.58 6.30
N LEU A 52 7.64 3.97 5.57
CA LEU A 52 8.43 5.16 5.90
C LEU A 52 7.67 6.42 5.51
N VAL A 53 7.10 6.45 4.31
CA VAL A 53 6.26 7.55 3.80
C VAL A 53 5.04 7.78 4.71
N GLU A 54 4.32 6.72 5.09
CA GLU A 54 3.16 6.82 6.01
C GLU A 54 3.54 7.38 7.38
N ARG A 55 4.69 6.96 7.92
CA ARG A 55 5.19 7.49 9.20
C ARG A 55 5.55 8.97 9.10
N GLU A 56 6.05 9.41 7.96
CA GLU A 56 6.37 10.82 7.75
C GLU A 56 5.11 11.67 7.55
N ARG A 57 4.13 11.18 6.76
CA ARG A 57 2.79 11.79 6.65
C ARG A 57 2.13 11.98 8.01
N ALA A 58 2.23 10.98 8.89
CA ALA A 58 1.65 11.03 10.22
C ALA A 58 2.27 12.11 11.13
N LYS A 59 3.50 12.58 10.84
CA LYS A 59 4.15 13.68 11.56
C LYS A 59 3.70 15.07 11.09
N GLY A 60 2.95 15.15 10.00
CA GLY A 60 2.35 16.39 9.51
C GLY A 60 3.22 17.21 8.57
N ASP A 61 4.38 16.70 8.12
CA ASP A 61 5.22 17.41 7.15
C ASP A 61 4.78 17.10 5.71
N VAL A 62 4.37 18.17 5.03
CA VAL A 62 3.67 18.15 3.73
C VAL A 62 4.67 18.08 2.58
N LEU A 63 4.58 17.02 1.77
CA LEU A 63 5.03 16.86 0.37
C LEU A 63 6.54 17.02 0.05
N ALA A 64 7.30 17.88 0.73
CA ALA A 64 8.72 18.09 0.50
C ALA A 64 9.56 16.96 1.10
N ALA A 65 9.30 16.60 2.36
CA ALA A 65 9.93 15.45 3.02
C ALA A 65 9.57 14.12 2.35
N GLU A 66 8.39 14.01 1.73
CA GLU A 66 8.02 12.83 0.94
C GLU A 66 8.86 12.68 -0.33
N ARG A 67 9.17 13.77 -1.03
CA ARG A 67 10.06 13.75 -2.21
C ARG A 67 11.48 13.38 -1.82
N ASP A 68 12.02 14.00 -0.78
CA ASP A 68 13.38 13.69 -0.30
C ASP A 68 13.50 12.23 0.18
N LEU A 69 12.42 11.65 0.73
CA LEU A 69 12.40 10.26 1.17
C LEU A 69 12.21 9.27 0.01
N LEU A 70 11.50 9.65 -1.05
CA LEU A 70 11.44 8.90 -2.30
C LEU A 70 12.79 8.93 -3.04
N ASP A 71 13.46 10.08 -3.06
CA ASP A 71 14.81 10.24 -3.63
C ASP A 71 15.84 9.45 -2.79
N ALA A 72 15.72 9.45 -1.46
CA ALA A 72 16.53 8.58 -0.62
C ALA A 72 16.22 7.08 -0.82
N ALA A 73 14.97 6.73 -1.14
CA ALA A 73 14.61 5.35 -1.47
C ALA A 73 15.18 4.90 -2.82
N GLU A 74 15.45 5.83 -3.75
CA GLU A 74 16.16 5.56 -5.00
C GLU A 74 17.56 5.00 -4.72
N SER A 75 18.22 5.44 -3.64
CA SER A 75 19.51 4.88 -3.18
C SER A 75 19.43 3.46 -2.60
N LEU A 76 18.22 2.98 -2.28
CA LEU A 76 17.97 1.61 -1.84
C LEU A 76 17.62 0.66 -3.01
N LEU A 77 17.41 1.21 -4.21
CA LEU A 77 17.29 0.45 -5.44
C LEU A 77 18.70 0.08 -5.92
N PRO A 78 18.90 -1.14 -6.48
CA PRO A 78 20.16 -1.45 -7.13
C PRO A 78 20.42 -0.43 -8.26
N PRO A 79 21.69 -0.07 -8.53
CA PRO A 79 22.01 0.85 -9.62
C PRO A 79 21.40 0.31 -10.91
N SER A 80 20.66 1.16 -11.64
CA SER A 80 20.04 0.78 -12.90
C SER A 80 21.12 0.26 -13.84
N THR A 81 21.11 -1.04 -14.13
CA THR A 81 21.88 -1.58 -15.23
C THR A 81 21.25 -1.08 -16.52
N GLY A 82 21.71 0.05 -17.03
CA GLY A 82 21.38 0.50 -18.38
C GLY A 82 21.16 1.99 -18.54
N GLN A 83 22.24 2.77 -18.45
CA GLN A 83 22.47 3.89 -19.37
C GLN A 83 23.94 4.34 -19.25
N GLU A 84 24.81 3.62 -19.95
CA GLU A 84 25.98 4.22 -20.56
C GLU A 84 25.78 4.08 -22.08
N ALA A 85 25.62 5.22 -22.73
CA ALA A 85 25.66 5.38 -24.18
C ALA A 85 27.02 5.98 -24.55
#